data_AF-A0A2N6PUA8-F1
#
_entry.id   AF-A0A2N6PUA8-F1
#
_cell.length_a   1.000
_cell.length_b   1.000
_cell.length_c   1.000
_cell.angle_alpha   90.00
_cell.angle_beta   90.00
_cell.angle_gamma   90.00
#
_symmetry.space_group_name_H-M   'P 1'
#
loop_
_entity.id
_entity.type
_entity.pdbx_description
1 polymer ?
#
loop_
_entity_poly.entity_id
_entity_poly.type
_entity_poly.pdbx_seq_one_letter_code
_entity_poly.pdbx_strand_id
1 'polypeptide(L)'
;MRQSHLDALVRDAVLARVTSTGFVVPKALRDDVDGREQQALRLEIKSHRVWLTAVRKEARRRGVLEEYVAQQRLVNPKIQKAQDRLDALAAEDAVVRELLAGDSVRLRWRDMTLAEQRHVVQALLVPRVNPVDLAERGQHGRNDRRVDLVWHGETHPPRG
;
A
#
# COMPACT_ATOMS: atom_id res chain seq x y z
N MET A 1 29.46 8.78 1.45
CA MET A 1 28.66 9.30 2.58
C MET A 1 28.57 8.22 3.64
N ARG A 2 28.58 8.58 4.93
CA ARG A 2 28.39 7.62 6.04
C ARG A 2 26.93 7.18 6.13
N GLN A 3 26.67 5.96 6.57
CA GLN A 3 25.32 5.42 6.74
C GLN A 3 24.46 6.30 7.66
N SER A 4 25.02 6.80 8.76
CA SER A 4 24.31 7.69 9.69
C SER A 4 23.79 8.97 9.05
N HIS A 5 24.46 9.49 8.01
CA HIS A 5 23.99 10.67 7.27
C HIS A 5 22.85 10.31 6.30
N LEU A 6 22.90 9.12 5.69
CA LEU A 6 21.80 8.61 4.86
C LEU A 6 20.54 8.39 5.70
N ASP A 7 20.71 7.74 6.85
CA ASP A 7 19.61 7.43 7.76
C ASP A 7 18.93 8.71 8.27
N ALA A 8 19.72 9.74 8.61
CA ALA A 8 19.19 11.04 9.00
C ALA A 8 18.41 11.73 7.87
N LEU A 9 18.94 11.71 6.64
CA LEU A 9 18.29 12.29 5.46
C LEU A 9 16.95 11.61 5.18
N VAL A 10 16.95 10.28 5.12
CA VAL A 10 15.74 9.48 4.86
C VAL A 10 14.70 9.70 5.96
N ARG A 11 15.12 9.67 7.23
CA ARG A 11 14.25 9.95 8.38
C ARG A 11 13.60 11.33 8.26
N ASP A 12 14.40 12.36 8.05
CA ASP A 12 13.89 13.74 8.03
C ASP A 12 12.90 13.95 6.88
N ALA A 13 13.15 13.34 5.72
CA ALA A 13 12.25 13.37 4.58
C ALA A 13 10.93 12.61 4.84
N VAL A 14 11.01 11.40 5.41
CA VAL A 14 9.82 10.61 5.81
C VAL A 14 8.98 11.40 6.80
N LEU A 15 9.58 11.94 7.86
CA LEU A 15 8.88 12.71 8.88
C LEU A 15 8.20 13.94 8.28
N ALA A 16 8.90 14.68 7.42
CA ALA A 16 8.32 15.82 6.72
C ALA A 16 7.10 15.40 5.87
N ARG A 17 7.20 14.29 5.13
CA ARG A 17 6.12 13.80 4.28
C ARG A 17 4.89 13.37 5.07
N VAL A 18 5.05 12.58 6.13
CA VAL A 18 3.90 12.07 6.90
C VAL A 18 3.21 13.18 7.69
N THR A 19 3.91 14.29 7.99
CA THR A 19 3.32 15.49 8.59
C THR A 19 2.76 16.50 7.58
N SER A 20 2.91 16.24 6.27
CA SER A 20 2.41 17.17 5.25
C SER A 20 0.89 17.13 5.14
N THR A 21 0.29 18.28 4.85
CA THR A 21 -1.14 18.38 4.58
C THR A 21 -1.49 17.54 3.35
N GLY A 22 -2.50 16.67 3.49
CA GLY A 22 -2.90 15.77 2.41
C GLY A 22 -2.06 14.49 2.30
N PHE A 23 -1.25 14.16 3.30
CA PHE A 23 -0.67 12.83 3.40
C PHE A 23 -1.79 11.77 3.53
N VAL A 24 -1.69 10.72 2.71
CA VAL A 24 -2.59 9.57 2.74
C VAL A 24 -1.74 8.34 3.03
N VAL A 25 -2.17 7.52 4.00
CA VAL A 25 -1.46 6.29 4.33
C VAL A 25 -1.46 5.38 3.10
N PRO A 26 -0.28 4.93 2.63
CA PRO A 26 -0.23 4.01 1.51
C PRO A 26 -0.93 2.71 1.87
N LYS A 27 -1.37 1.96 0.86
CA LYS A 27 -1.72 0.56 1.06
C LYS A 27 -0.48 -0.19 1.53
N ALA A 28 -0.68 -1.23 2.33
CA ALA A 28 0.44 -2.08 2.77
C ALA A 28 1.31 -2.47 1.57
N LEU A 29 2.63 -2.38 1.72
CA LEU A 29 3.58 -2.72 0.66
C LEU A 29 3.33 -4.17 0.21
N ARG A 30 2.79 -4.35 -0.99
CA ARG A 30 2.56 -5.68 -1.56
C ARG A 30 2.87 -5.67 -3.05
N ASP A 31 3.46 -6.76 -3.51
CA ASP A 31 4.05 -6.91 -4.84
C ASP A 31 3.01 -6.74 -5.97
N ASP A 32 3.49 -6.59 -7.21
CA ASP A 32 2.68 -6.57 -8.45
C ASP A 32 1.67 -7.73 -8.57
N VAL A 33 1.92 -8.82 -7.84
CA VAL A 33 1.02 -9.98 -7.69
C VAL A 33 -0.36 -9.57 -7.14
N ASP A 34 -0.41 -8.59 -6.25
CA ASP A 34 -1.64 -8.13 -5.61
C ASP A 34 -2.54 -7.35 -6.56
N GLY A 35 -1.97 -6.59 -7.50
CA GLY A 35 -2.74 -5.94 -8.56
C GLY A 35 -3.49 -6.97 -9.42
N ARG A 36 -2.80 -8.08 -9.74
CA ARG A 36 -3.40 -9.22 -10.46
C ARG A 36 -4.42 -9.95 -9.61
N GLU A 37 -4.14 -10.16 -8.32
CA GLU A 37 -5.08 -10.78 -7.38
C GLU A 37 -6.36 -9.95 -7.24
N GLN A 38 -6.25 -8.63 -7.05
CA GLN A 38 -7.40 -7.72 -6.98
C GLN A 38 -8.25 -7.78 -8.26
N GLN A 39 -7.61 -7.80 -9.43
CA GLN A 39 -8.33 -7.92 -10.69
C GLN A 39 -9.05 -9.27 -10.79
N ALA A 40 -8.38 -10.37 -10.44
CA ALA A 40 -8.96 -11.71 -10.42
C ALA A 40 -10.18 -11.80 -9.48
N LEU A 41 -10.07 -11.29 -8.25
CA LEU A 41 -11.17 -11.27 -7.27
C LEU A 41 -12.36 -10.43 -7.75
N ARG A 42 -12.12 -9.28 -8.39
CA ARG A 42 -13.20 -8.48 -9.00
C ARG A 42 -13.91 -9.24 -10.13
N LEU A 43 -13.15 -9.95 -10.96
CA LEU A 43 -13.72 -10.83 -12.00
C LEU A 43 -14.52 -11.98 -11.39
N GLU A 44 -14.03 -12.61 -10.32
CA GLU A 44 -14.73 -13.69 -9.61
C GLU A 44 -16.07 -13.21 -9.04
N ILE A 45 -16.09 -12.09 -8.32
CA ILE A 45 -17.33 -11.49 -7.78
C ILE A 45 -18.31 -11.18 -8.90
N LYS A 46 -17.82 -10.59 -10.00
CA LYS A 46 -18.65 -10.28 -11.17
C LYS A 46 -19.26 -11.55 -11.75
N SER A 47 -18.47 -12.60 -11.95
CA SER A 47 -18.94 -13.89 -12.48
C SER A 47 -19.99 -14.53 -11.58
N HIS A 48 -19.78 -14.55 -10.26
CA HIS A 48 -20.76 -15.06 -9.30
C HIS A 48 -22.09 -14.27 -9.32
N ARG A 49 -22.03 -12.94 -9.43
CA ARG A 49 -23.23 -12.09 -9.55
C ARG A 49 -23.99 -12.33 -10.86
N VAL A 50 -23.27 -12.50 -11.97
CA VAL A 50 -23.85 -12.85 -13.27
C VAL A 50 -24.54 -14.22 -13.20
N TRP A 51 -23.87 -15.21 -12.60
CA TRP A 51 -24.43 -16.54 -12.39
C TRP A 51 -25.74 -16.49 -11.59
N LEU A 52 -25.77 -15.82 -10.44
CA LEU A 52 -26.99 -15.69 -9.62
C LEU A 52 -28.11 -14.98 -10.37
N THR A 53 -27.79 -14.01 -11.22
CA THR A 53 -28.77 -13.32 -12.07
C THR A 53 -29.38 -14.29 -13.10
N ALA A 54 -28.55 -15.14 -13.72
CA ALA A 54 -29.01 -16.17 -14.65
C ALA A 54 -29.89 -17.22 -13.97
N VAL A 55 -29.45 -17.75 -12.81
CA VAL A 55 -30.24 -18.69 -12.00
C VAL A 55 -31.59 -18.09 -11.61
N ARG A 56 -31.62 -16.83 -11.16
CA ARG A 56 -32.87 -16.14 -10.82
C ARG A 56 -33.84 -16.07 -12.00
N LYS A 57 -33.33 -15.81 -13.21
CA LYS A 57 -34.13 -15.75 -14.44
C LYS A 57 -34.71 -17.11 -14.78
N GLU A 58 -33.92 -18.17 -14.65
CA GLU A 58 -34.35 -19.53 -14.97
C GLU A 58 -35.33 -20.11 -13.93
N ALA A 59 -35.04 -19.92 -12.64
CA ALA A 59 -35.95 -20.30 -11.55
C ALA A 59 -37.34 -19.66 -11.72
N ARG A 60 -37.40 -18.39 -12.12
CA ARG A 60 -38.65 -17.70 -12.45
C ARG A 60 -39.38 -18.30 -13.65
N ARG A 61 -38.66 -18.68 -14.70
CA ARG A 61 -39.27 -19.33 -15.88
C ARG A 61 -39.89 -20.68 -15.55
N ARG A 62 -39.25 -21.44 -14.66
CA ARG A 62 -39.71 -22.77 -14.24
C ARG A 62 -40.73 -22.73 -13.09
N GLY A 63 -40.88 -21.58 -12.43
CA GLY A 63 -41.72 -21.45 -11.25
C GLY A 63 -41.12 -22.04 -9.97
N VAL A 64 -39.83 -22.38 -9.96
CA VAL A 64 -39.16 -23.06 -8.83
C VAL A 64 -38.17 -22.09 -8.16
N LEU A 65 -38.68 -21.22 -7.29
CA LEU A 65 -37.85 -20.20 -6.63
C LEU A 65 -36.88 -20.80 -5.62
N GLU A 66 -37.15 -21.99 -5.06
CA GLU A 66 -36.26 -22.63 -4.10
C GLU A 66 -34.88 -22.95 -4.70
N GLU A 67 -34.80 -23.25 -6.00
CA GLU A 67 -33.53 -23.45 -6.70
C GLU A 67 -32.65 -22.20 -6.62
N TYR A 68 -33.23 -21.02 -6.78
CA TYR A 68 -32.49 -19.76 -6.65
C TYR A 68 -32.01 -19.54 -5.21
N VAL A 69 -32.86 -19.81 -4.21
CA VAL A 69 -32.49 -19.68 -2.80
C VAL A 69 -31.35 -20.64 -2.42
N ALA A 70 -31.40 -21.89 -2.90
CA ALA A 70 -30.34 -22.87 -2.71
C ALA A 70 -29.01 -22.38 -3.32
N GLN A 71 -29.05 -21.83 -4.54
CA GLN A 71 -27.85 -21.29 -5.19
C GLN A 71 -27.31 -20.05 -4.47
N GLN A 72 -28.16 -19.17 -3.93
CA GLN A 72 -27.72 -18.05 -3.11
C GLN A 72 -26.94 -18.50 -1.88
N ARG A 73 -27.42 -19.55 -1.17
CA ARG A 73 -26.73 -20.09 0.00
C ARG A 73 -25.33 -20.61 -0.31
N LEU A 74 -25.09 -21.10 -1.52
CA LEU A 74 -23.78 -21.60 -1.95
C LEU A 74 -22.85 -20.50 -2.47
N VAL A 75 -23.39 -19.50 -3.18
CA VAL A 75 -22.59 -18.51 -3.91
C VAL A 75 -22.34 -17.24 -3.09
N ASN A 76 -23.28 -16.81 -2.25
CA ASN A 76 -23.09 -15.61 -1.43
C ASN A 76 -21.87 -15.69 -0.50
N PRO A 77 -21.58 -16.82 0.18
CA PRO A 77 -20.37 -16.92 0.99
C PRO A 77 -19.08 -16.76 0.18
N LYS A 78 -19.06 -17.20 -1.09
CA LYS A 78 -17.91 -17.03 -1.99
C LYS A 78 -17.71 -15.57 -2.37
N ILE A 79 -18.81 -14.87 -2.68
CA ILE A 79 -18.80 -13.43 -2.94
C ILE A 79 -18.28 -12.68 -1.71
N GLN A 80 -18.78 -13.01 -0.52
CA GLN A 80 -18.35 -12.37 0.72
C GLN A 80 -16.86 -12.60 0.97
N LYS A 81 -16.39 -13.84 0.88
CA LYS A 81 -14.96 -14.17 1.05
C LYS A 81 -14.06 -13.40 0.08
N ALA A 82 -14.47 -13.28 -1.18
CA ALA A 82 -13.72 -12.51 -2.18
C ALA A 82 -13.72 -11.01 -1.87
N GLN A 83 -14.83 -10.47 -1.34
CA GLN A 83 -14.94 -9.08 -0.89
C GLN A 83 -14.04 -8.83 0.33
N ASP A 84 -14.09 -9.69 1.34
CA ASP A 84 -13.25 -9.59 2.54
C ASP A 84 -11.76 -9.61 2.16
N ARG A 85 -11.39 -10.42 1.17
CA ARG A 85 -10.03 -10.46 0.64
C ARG A 85 -9.66 -9.16 -0.07
N LEU A 86 -10.55 -8.60 -0.90
CA LEU A 86 -10.33 -7.29 -1.52
C LEU A 86 -10.14 -6.19 -0.48
N ASP A 87 -10.92 -6.20 0.59
CA ASP A 87 -10.84 -5.22 1.67
C ASP A 87 -9.52 -5.38 2.44
N ALA A 88 -9.08 -6.62 2.69
CA ALA A 88 -7.76 -6.90 3.24
C ALA A 88 -6.59 -6.53 2.31
N LEU A 89 -6.79 -6.53 1.00
CA LEU A 89 -5.86 -6.03 -0.03
C LEU A 89 -5.90 -4.51 -0.17
N ALA A 90 -7.00 -3.88 0.23
CA ALA A 90 -7.16 -2.43 0.21
C ALA A 90 -6.77 -1.77 1.54
N ALA A 91 -6.56 -2.56 2.60
CA ALA A 91 -6.17 -2.08 3.91
C ALA A 91 -4.88 -1.24 3.83
N GLU A 92 -4.96 -0.05 4.42
CA GLU A 92 -3.81 0.83 4.64
C GLU A 92 -2.73 0.12 5.45
N ASP A 93 -1.49 0.54 5.25
CA ASP A 93 -0.35 0.02 5.97
C ASP A 93 -0.49 0.30 7.48
N ALA A 94 -0.65 -0.76 8.27
CA ALA A 94 -0.91 -0.66 9.70
C ALA A 94 0.24 0.01 10.47
N VAL A 95 1.49 -0.23 10.05
CA VAL A 95 2.67 0.34 10.72
C VAL A 95 2.77 1.83 10.42
N VAL A 96 2.51 2.24 9.18
CA VAL A 96 2.46 3.67 8.82
C VAL A 96 1.28 4.38 9.50
N ARG A 97 0.11 3.72 9.59
CA ARG A 97 -1.04 4.26 10.32
C ARG A 97 -0.73 4.43 11.81
N GLU A 98 -0.05 3.46 12.41
CA GLU A 98 0.31 3.52 13.83
C GLU A 98 1.36 4.60 14.14
N LEU A 99 2.27 4.87 13.19
CA LEU A 99 3.17 6.02 13.27
C LEU A 99 2.38 7.36 13.38
N LEU A 100 1.21 7.44 12.75
CA LEU A 100 0.35 8.63 12.77
C LEU A 100 -0.64 8.69 13.94
N ALA A 101 -0.83 7.59 14.68
CA ALA A 101 -1.92 7.46 15.65
C ALA A 101 -1.72 8.23 16.98
N GLY A 102 -0.69 9.09 17.09
CA GLY A 102 -0.38 9.83 18.32
C GLY A 102 0.00 11.29 18.07
N ASP A 103 0.08 12.06 19.15
CA ASP A 103 0.28 13.52 19.12
C ASP A 103 1.64 13.95 18.56
N SER A 104 2.64 13.05 18.56
CA SER A 104 3.98 13.32 18.03
C SER A 104 4.55 12.16 17.23
N VAL A 105 4.49 12.30 15.90
CA VAL A 105 5.13 11.40 14.93
C VAL A 105 6.61 11.21 15.22
N ARG A 106 7.33 12.27 15.65
CA ARG A 106 8.77 12.20 15.92
C ARG A 106 9.09 11.31 17.12
N LEU A 107 8.30 11.40 18.19
CA LEU A 107 8.46 10.53 19.35
C LEU A 107 8.14 9.09 18.98
N ARG A 108 7.02 8.88 18.27
CA ARG A 108 6.62 7.54 17.83
C ARG A 108 7.67 6.88 16.94
N TRP A 109 8.23 7.61 15.98
CA TRP A 109 9.34 7.13 15.14
C TRP A 109 10.55 6.66 15.96
N ARG A 110 10.94 7.45 16.97
CA ARG A 110 12.08 7.12 17.83
C ARG A 110 11.84 5.83 18.62
N ASP A 111 10.60 5.62 19.04
CA ASP A 111 10.21 4.48 19.88
C ASP A 111 9.92 3.21 19.05
N MET A 112 9.92 3.30 17.71
CA MET A 112 9.82 2.15 16.80
C MET A 112 11.11 1.34 16.77
N THR A 113 10.96 0.04 16.58
CA THR A 113 12.07 -0.86 16.26
C THR A 113 12.66 -0.53 14.88
N LEU A 114 13.90 -0.95 14.66
CA LEU A 114 14.55 -0.78 13.35
C LEU A 114 13.79 -1.49 12.21
N ALA A 115 13.11 -2.59 12.50
CA ALA A 115 12.29 -3.30 11.52
C ALA A 115 11.09 -2.47 11.09
N GLU A 116 10.38 -1.87 12.04
CA GLU A 116 9.24 -1.00 11.77
C GLU A 116 9.66 0.29 11.05
N GLN A 117 10.78 0.91 11.44
CA GLN A 117 11.32 2.08 10.72
C GLN A 117 11.65 1.74 9.26
N ARG A 118 12.30 0.60 9.01
CA ARG A 118 12.59 0.13 7.65
C ARG A 118 11.33 -0.14 6.86
N HIS A 119 10.33 -0.74 7.49
CA HIS A 119 9.03 -0.99 6.89
C HIS A 119 8.36 0.31 6.45
N VAL A 120 8.32 1.34 7.32
CA VAL A 120 7.78 2.66 6.95
C VAL A 120 8.56 3.28 5.79
N VAL A 121 9.90 3.22 5.80
CA VAL A 121 10.69 3.72 4.68
C VAL A 121 10.29 3.01 3.40
N GLN A 122 10.27 1.68 3.40
CA GLN A 122 9.92 0.88 2.22
C GLN A 122 8.50 1.16 1.74
N ALA A 123 7.53 1.29 2.66
CA ALA A 123 6.14 1.63 2.35
C ALA A 123 5.98 2.97 1.64
N LEU A 124 6.91 3.92 1.86
CA LEU A 124 6.78 5.29 1.38
C LEU A 124 7.71 5.61 0.20
N LEU A 125 8.95 5.12 0.22
CA LEU A 125 9.96 5.48 -0.77
C LEU A 125 11.07 4.43 -0.92
N VAL A 126 11.78 4.51 -2.03
CA VAL A 126 13.04 3.80 -2.25
C VAL A 126 14.18 4.82 -2.36
N PRO A 127 15.14 4.85 -1.41
CA PRO A 127 16.28 5.75 -1.51
C PRO A 127 17.28 5.18 -2.52
N ARG A 128 17.67 5.97 -3.51
CA ARG A 128 18.71 5.64 -4.49
C ARG A 128 19.95 6.49 -4.23
N VAL A 129 21.10 5.85 -4.09
CA VAL A 129 22.38 6.54 -3.88
C VAL A 129 23.19 6.49 -5.16
N ASN A 130 23.30 7.63 -5.84
CA ASN A 130 24.07 7.78 -7.08
C ASN A 130 25.58 7.74 -6.83
N PRO A 131 26.40 7.42 -7.84
CA PRO A 131 27.86 7.48 -7.74
C PRO A 131 28.39 8.84 -7.28
N VAL A 132 29.63 8.89 -6.76
CA VAL A 132 30.29 10.17 -6.40
C VAL A 132 30.79 10.83 -7.68
N ASP A 133 30.39 12.08 -7.90
CA ASP A 133 30.95 12.91 -8.97
C ASP A 133 32.46 13.11 -8.78
N LEU A 134 33.19 13.14 -9.90
CA LEU A 134 34.66 13.28 -9.90
C LEU A 134 35.13 14.51 -9.12
N ALA A 135 34.39 15.62 -9.18
CA ALA A 135 34.69 16.87 -8.48
C ALA A 135 34.50 16.80 -6.95
N GLU A 136 33.74 15.81 -6.45
CA GLU A 136 33.40 15.66 -5.04
C GLU A 136 34.13 14.48 -4.38
N ARG A 137 35.03 13.81 -5.11
CA ARG A 137 35.86 12.71 -4.59
C ARG A 137 36.82 13.23 -3.50
N GLY A 138 36.86 12.53 -2.37
CA GLY A 138 37.70 12.87 -1.22
C GLY A 138 37.08 13.86 -0.23
N GLN A 139 35.92 14.45 -0.56
CA GLN A 139 35.22 15.32 0.39
C GLN A 139 34.56 14.50 1.51
N HIS A 140 34.84 14.86 2.76
CA HIS A 140 34.22 14.27 3.93
C HIS A 140 33.01 15.11 4.36
N GLY A 141 31.80 14.58 4.21
CA GLY A 141 30.58 15.32 4.56
C GLY A 141 29.28 14.61 4.17
N ARG A 142 28.16 15.26 4.49
CA ARG A 142 26.82 14.91 4.02
C ARG A 142 26.71 15.38 2.55
N ASN A 143 26.40 14.46 1.65
CA ASN A 143 26.30 14.75 0.21
C ASN A 143 24.89 14.39 -0.26
N ASP A 144 23.98 15.34 -0.05
CA ASP A 144 22.54 15.16 -0.27
C ASP A 144 22.19 15.03 -1.76
N ARG A 145 22.99 15.67 -2.63
CA ARG A 145 22.81 15.63 -4.09
C ARG A 145 22.94 14.23 -4.69
N ARG A 146 23.57 13.31 -3.96
CA ARG A 146 23.73 11.92 -4.38
C ARG A 146 22.55 11.03 -4.01
N VAL A 147 21.58 11.52 -3.23
CA VAL A 147 20.47 10.70 -2.74
C VAL A 147 19.18 11.14 -3.40
N ASP A 148 18.66 10.30 -4.27
CA ASP A 148 17.31 10.47 -4.83
C ASP A 148 16.31 9.70 -3.98
N LEU A 149 15.29 10.38 -3.48
CA LEU A 149 14.18 9.76 -2.75
C LEU A 149 13.02 9.54 -3.72
N VAL A 150 12.82 8.28 -4.13
CA VAL A 150 11.75 7.91 -5.07
C VAL A 150 10.52 7.49 -4.30
N TRP A 151 9.50 8.36 -4.22
CA TRP A 151 8.27 8.10 -3.48
C TRP A 151 7.31 7.18 -4.23
N HIS A 152 6.62 6.31 -3.50
CA HIS A 152 5.52 5.50 -4.03
C HIS A 152 4.28 6.37 -4.27
N GLY A 153 3.71 6.31 -5.48
CA GLY A 153 2.46 7.01 -5.83
C GLY A 153 2.63 8.44 -6.38
N GLU A 154 3.84 9.00 -6.41
CA GLU A 154 4.14 10.25 -7.09
C GLU A 154 4.70 9.98 -8.49
N THR A 155 3.97 10.37 -9.53
CA THR A 155 4.52 10.47 -10.89
C THR A 155 5.42 11.67 -11.07
N HIS A 156 5.49 12.65 -10.15
CA HIS A 156 6.43 13.78 -10.22
C HIS A 156 6.79 14.28 -8.81
N PRO A 157 8.06 14.63 -8.53
CA PRO A 157 8.42 15.24 -7.25
C PRO A 157 7.91 16.70 -7.20
N PRO A 158 7.60 17.23 -6.00
CA PRO A 158 7.39 18.66 -5.85
C PRO A 158 8.69 19.38 -6.23
N ARG A 159 8.62 20.17 -7.30
CA ARG A 159 9.69 21.11 -7.66
C ARG A 159 9.72 22.20 -6.59
N GLY A 160 10.76 22.18 -5.77
CA GLY A 160 11.27 23.36 -5.08
C GLY A 160 12.12 24.18 -6.02
#